data_AF-Q9KHQ9-F1
#
_entry.id   AF-Q9KHQ9-F1
#
_cell.length_a   1.000
_cell.length_b   1.000
_cell.length_c   1.000
_cell.angle_alpha   90.00
_cell.angle_beta   90.00
_cell.angle_gamma   90.00
#
_symmetry.space_group_name_H-M   'P 1'
#
loop_
_entity.id
_entity.type
_entity.pdbx_description
1 polymer ?
#
loop_
_entity_poly.entity_id
_entity_poly.type
_entity_poly.pdbx_seq_one_letter_code
_entity_poly.pdbx_strand_id
1 'polypeptide(L)'
;MSRTTSTTWPQRLAPWALPLALLAVWQLAVASGWLSTRILPAPSAVFGAGVELVRSGEIWSHLAISGWRAALGFLIGGSIGLVLGFITGLSKWGERLLDSSVQMIRNVPHLALIPLV
;
A
#
# COMPACT_ATOMS: atom_id res chain seq x y z
N MET A 1 34.53 5.71 -23.14
CA MET A 1 34.80 6.91 -22.31
C MET A 1 33.84 6.94 -21.13
N SER A 2 34.29 6.44 -19.99
CA SER A 2 33.56 6.33 -18.73
C SER A 2 33.51 7.67 -18.00
N ARG A 3 32.32 8.25 -17.81
CA ARG A 3 32.13 9.41 -16.93
C ARG A 3 32.05 8.92 -15.48
N THR A 4 33.16 8.97 -14.76
CA THR A 4 33.18 8.88 -13.30
C THR A 4 32.67 10.20 -12.72
N THR A 5 31.36 10.31 -12.49
CA THR A 5 30.76 11.44 -11.77
C THR A 5 31.03 11.27 -10.27
N SER A 6 32.02 11.99 -9.75
CA SER A 6 32.19 12.18 -8.32
C SER A 6 31.01 13.00 -7.79
N THR A 7 29.97 12.32 -7.32
CA THR A 7 28.83 13.00 -6.70
C THR A 7 29.29 13.65 -5.40
N THR A 8 29.31 14.98 -5.37
CA THR A 8 29.58 15.75 -4.16
C THR A 8 28.37 15.66 -3.23
N TRP A 9 28.57 15.70 -1.91
CA TRP A 9 27.50 15.67 -0.90
C TRP A 9 26.29 16.60 -1.21
N PRO A 10 26.48 17.82 -1.74
CA PRO A 10 25.38 18.70 -2.12
C PRO A 10 24.48 18.13 -3.23
N GLN A 11 25.04 17.39 -4.20
CA GLN A 11 24.28 16.78 -5.29
C GLN A 11 23.43 15.59 -4.81
N ARG A 12 23.82 14.94 -3.72
CA ARG A 12 23.05 13.85 -3.09
C ARG A 12 21.89 14.38 -2.24
N LEU A 13 22.04 15.59 -1.68
CA LEU A 13 21.02 16.21 -0.83
C LEU A 13 20.02 17.09 -1.61
N ALA A 14 20.41 17.59 -2.78
CA ALA A 14 19.56 18.42 -3.63
C ALA A 14 18.14 17.85 -3.89
N PRO A 15 17.94 16.53 -4.11
CA PRO A 15 16.60 15.97 -4.30
C PRO A 15 15.70 16.07 -3.07
N TRP A 16 16.27 16.17 -1.87
CA TRP A 16 15.52 16.24 -0.61
C TRP A 16 15.03 17.65 -0.29
N ALA A 17 15.58 18.68 -0.93
CA ALA A 17 15.19 20.07 -0.67
C ALA A 17 13.72 20.32 -0.99
N LEU A 18 13.23 19.79 -2.11
CA LEU A 18 11.84 19.94 -2.54
C LEU A 18 10.82 19.29 -1.56
N PRO A 19 10.93 17.99 -1.22
CA PRO A 19 10.00 17.38 -0.27
C PRO A 19 10.08 18.01 1.12
N LEU A 20 11.26 18.39 1.60
CA LEU A 20 11.41 19.07 2.89
C LEU A 20 10.75 20.46 2.88
N ALA A 21 10.93 21.23 1.81
CA ALA A 21 10.26 22.52 1.64
C ALA A 21 8.73 22.35 1.62
N LEU A 22 8.23 21.32 0.93
CA LEU A 22 6.80 21.01 0.90
C LEU A 22 6.27 20.67 2.30
N LEU A 23 6.99 19.84 3.07
CA LEU A 23 6.63 19.51 4.45
C LEU A 23 6.62 20.77 5.34
N ALA A 24 7.59 21.66 5.18
CA ALA A 24 7.66 22.91 5.93
C ALA A 24 6.48 23.82 5.60
N VAL A 25 6.18 24.04 4.32
CA VAL A 25 5.03 24.83 3.87
C VAL A 25 3.72 24.22 4.39
N TRP A 26 3.56 22.91 4.32
CA TRP A 26 2.39 22.22 4.85
C TRP A 26 2.24 22.39 6.36
N GLN A 27 3.30 22.15 7.13
CA GLN A 27 3.30 22.35 8.58
C GLN A 27 2.95 23.80 8.95
N LEU A 28 3.51 24.77 8.23
CA LEU A 28 3.22 26.19 8.44
C LEU A 28 1.78 26.55 8.07
N ALA A 29 1.26 26.04 6.95
CA ALA A 29 -0.12 26.29 6.52
C ALA A 29 -1.17 25.75 7.51
N VAL A 30 -0.89 24.60 8.14
CA VAL A 30 -1.76 24.08 9.21
C VAL A 30 -1.58 24.88 10.49
N ALA A 31 -0.34 25.21 10.88
CA ALA A 31 -0.05 25.97 12.10
C ALA A 31 -0.59 27.41 12.06
N SER A 32 -0.62 28.05 10.88
CA SER A 32 -1.19 29.38 10.67
C SER A 32 -2.73 29.39 10.55
N GLY A 33 -3.36 28.21 10.58
CA GLY A 33 -4.82 28.07 10.44
C GLY A 33 -5.34 28.23 9.01
N TRP A 34 -4.46 28.34 8.01
CA TRP A 34 -4.86 28.37 6.59
C TRP A 34 -5.47 27.05 6.13
N LEU A 35 -5.09 25.94 6.77
CA LEU A 35 -5.58 24.60 6.49
C LEU A 35 -6.16 23.94 7.74
N SER A 36 -7.37 23.37 7.61
CA SER A 36 -8.04 22.69 8.71
C SER A 36 -7.36 21.38 9.08
N THR A 37 -7.05 21.21 10.36
CA THR A 37 -6.51 19.96 10.95
C THR A 37 -7.45 18.77 10.81
N ARG A 38 -8.76 19.01 10.56
CA ARG A 38 -9.75 17.94 10.34
C ARG A 38 -9.62 17.30 8.95
N ILE A 39 -9.19 18.08 7.95
CA ILE A 39 -9.01 17.60 6.57
C ILE A 39 -7.59 17.11 6.39
N LEU A 40 -6.60 17.87 6.88
CA LEU A 40 -5.19 17.53 6.74
C LEU A 40 -4.45 17.80 8.06
N PRO A 41 -4.17 16.77 8.88
CA PRO A 41 -3.42 16.93 10.12
C PRO A 41 -1.99 17.42 9.83
N ALA A 42 -1.40 18.20 10.73
CA ALA A 42 -0.03 18.68 10.57
C ALA A 42 0.96 17.50 10.55
N PRO A 43 2.08 17.57 9.80
CA PRO A 43 3.13 16.53 9.82
C PRO A 43 3.58 16.13 11.24
N SER A 44 3.72 17.12 12.12
CA SER A 44 4.05 16.91 13.54
C SER A 44 3.01 16.09 14.29
N ALA A 45 1.72 16.30 14.01
CA ALA A 45 0.63 15.55 14.63
C ALA A 45 0.63 14.09 14.16
N VAL A 46 0.93 13.84 12.88
CA VAL A 46 1.08 12.49 12.33
C VAL A 46 2.24 11.76 13.01
N PHE A 47 3.39 12.42 13.17
CA PHE A 47 4.53 11.85 13.88
C PHE A 47 4.20 11.55 15.35
N GLY A 48 3.55 12.48 16.04
CA GLY A 48 3.11 12.31 17.44
C GLY A 48 2.18 11.11 17.61
N ALA A 49 1.17 10.98 16.73
CA ALA A 49 0.27 9.83 16.73
C ALA A 49 1.03 8.51 16.49
N GLY A 50 2.00 8.50 15.57
CA GLY A 50 2.85 7.33 15.33
C GLY A 50 3.66 6.91 16.56
N VAL A 51 4.26 7.86 17.26
CA VAL A 51 5.00 7.59 18.51
C VAL A 51 4.06 7.04 19.59
N GLU A 52 2.86 7.60 19.71
CA GLU A 52 1.86 7.14 20.69
C GLU A 52 1.43 5.69 20.40
N LEU A 53 1.12 5.36 19.15
CA LEU A 53 0.78 4.00 18.70
C LEU A 53 1.90 2.98 18.99
N VAL A 54 3.16 3.41 18.87
CA VAL A 54 4.32 2.56 19.19
C VAL A 54 4.45 2.37 20.70
N ARG A 55 4.24 3.44 21.49
CA ARG A 55 4.32 3.40 22.96
C ARG A 55 3.18 2.61 23.60
N SER A 56 1.96 2.77 23.10
CA SER A 56 0.79 2.02 23.55
C SER A 56 0.86 0.55 23.17
N GLY A 57 1.67 0.21 22.15
CA GLY A 57 1.79 -1.14 21.61
C GLY A 57 0.63 -1.54 20.68
N GLU A 58 -0.36 -0.67 20.49
CA GLU A 58 -1.51 -0.92 19.61
C GLU A 58 -1.09 -1.09 18.14
N ILE A 59 0.02 -0.48 17.72
CA ILE A 59 0.54 -0.67 16.36
C ILE A 59 0.73 -2.15 16.02
N TRP A 60 1.15 -2.96 17.00
CA TRP A 60 1.39 -4.40 16.80
C TRP A 60 0.09 -5.18 16.69
N SER A 61 -0.94 -4.82 17.45
CA SER A 61 -2.25 -5.48 17.35
C SER A 61 -2.91 -5.17 16.01
N HIS A 62 -2.87 -3.91 15.56
CA HIS A 62 -3.37 -3.51 14.24
C HIS A 62 -2.62 -4.22 13.10
N LEU A 63 -1.30 -4.29 13.20
CA LEU A 63 -0.48 -4.99 12.21
C LEU A 63 -0.74 -6.50 12.21
N ALA A 64 -0.90 -7.12 13.38
CA ALA A 64 -1.21 -8.53 13.50
C ALA A 64 -2.59 -8.87 12.91
N ILE A 65 -3.62 -8.10 13.22
CA ILE A 65 -4.99 -8.33 12.71
C ILE A 65 -5.04 -8.15 11.20
N SER A 66 -4.45 -7.07 10.68
CA SER A 66 -4.39 -6.81 9.24
C SER A 66 -3.55 -7.87 8.50
N GLY A 67 -2.40 -8.24 9.06
CA GLY A 67 -1.54 -9.29 8.55
C GLY A 67 -2.21 -10.66 8.55
N TRP A 68 -2.92 -11.02 9.63
CA TRP A 68 -3.67 -12.27 9.73
C TRP A 68 -4.74 -12.38 8.65
N ARG A 69 -5.50 -11.30 8.43
CA ARG A 69 -6.51 -11.24 7.36
C ARG A 69 -5.87 -11.40 5.98
N ALA A 70 -4.74 -10.73 5.72
CA ALA A 70 -4.01 -10.86 4.47
C ALA A 70 -3.49 -12.29 4.25
N ALA A 71 -2.94 -12.91 5.30
CA ALA A 71 -2.43 -14.28 5.27
C ALA A 71 -3.54 -15.29 4.99
N LEU A 72 -4.69 -15.19 5.67
CA LEU A 72 -5.84 -16.04 5.41
C LEU A 72 -6.38 -15.85 3.99
N GLY A 73 -6.55 -14.61 3.54
CA GLY A 73 -6.98 -14.32 2.17
C GLY A 73 -6.03 -14.90 1.13
N PHE A 74 -4.72 -14.78 1.35
CA PHE A 74 -3.69 -15.38 0.49
C PHE A 74 -3.74 -16.91 0.50
N LEU A 75 -3.89 -17.55 1.66
CA LEU A 75 -3.95 -19.01 1.75
C LEU A 75 -5.20 -19.56 1.07
N ILE A 76 -6.37 -18.95 1.33
CA ILE A 76 -7.64 -19.40 0.73
C ILE A 76 -7.63 -19.11 -0.78
N GLY A 77 -7.40 -17.86 -1.17
CA GLY A 77 -7.40 -17.48 -2.58
C GLY A 77 -6.28 -18.14 -3.38
N GLY A 78 -5.08 -18.24 -2.79
CA GLY A 78 -3.92 -18.87 -3.41
C GLY A 78 -4.08 -20.37 -3.57
N SER A 79 -4.62 -21.08 -2.58
CA SER A 79 -4.87 -22.53 -2.71
C SER A 79 -5.94 -22.82 -3.77
N ILE A 80 -7.05 -22.09 -3.77
CA ILE A 80 -8.10 -22.22 -4.80
C ILE A 80 -7.53 -21.90 -6.18
N GLY A 81 -6.83 -20.77 -6.31
CA GLY A 81 -6.20 -20.35 -7.57
C GLY A 81 -5.17 -21.36 -8.07
N LEU A 82 -4.37 -21.94 -7.18
CA LEU A 82 -3.39 -22.98 -7.52
C LEU A 82 -4.07 -24.25 -8.02
N VAL A 83 -5.12 -24.72 -7.35
CA VAL A 83 -5.90 -25.90 -7.78
C VAL A 83 -6.53 -25.66 -9.15
N LEU A 84 -7.20 -24.51 -9.34
CA LEU A 84 -7.79 -24.16 -10.63
C LEU A 84 -6.73 -24.03 -11.72
N GLY A 85 -5.59 -23.41 -11.42
CA GLY A 85 -4.46 -23.29 -12.34
C GLY A 85 -3.86 -24.63 -12.74
N PHE A 86 -3.78 -25.60 -11.82
CA PHE A 86 -3.37 -26.96 -12.15
C PHE A 86 -4.39 -27.65 -13.06
N ILE A 87 -5.69 -27.51 -12.78
CA ILE A 87 -6.75 -28.12 -13.58
C ILE A 87 -6.73 -27.56 -15.01
N THR A 88 -6.61 -26.24 -15.17
CA THR A 88 -6.59 -25.61 -16.51
C THR A 88 -5.26 -25.82 -17.22
N GLY A 89 -4.14 -25.88 -16.50
CA GLY A 89 -2.81 -26.09 -17.08
C GLY A 89 -2.52 -27.52 -17.52
N LEU A 90 -3.08 -28.53 -16.85
CA LEU A 90 -2.82 -29.95 -17.15
C LEU A 90 -3.94 -30.60 -17.99
N SER A 91 -5.14 -30.01 -18.11
CA SER A 91 -6.27 -30.61 -18.82
C SER A 91 -6.90 -29.67 -19.85
N LYS A 92 -6.95 -30.12 -21.10
CA LYS A 92 -7.66 -29.42 -22.20
C LYS A 92 -9.17 -29.26 -21.93
N TRP A 93 -9.78 -30.16 -21.17
CA TRP A 93 -11.18 -30.03 -20.78
C TRP A 93 -11.36 -29.01 -19.65
N GLY A 94 -10.45 -29.01 -18.67
CA GLY A 94 -10.43 -28.03 -17.60
C GLY A 94 -10.24 -26.61 -18.12
N GLU A 95 -9.29 -26.42 -19.03
CA GLU A 95 -9.07 -25.17 -19.76
C GLU A 95 -10.36 -24.66 -20.42
N ARG A 96 -10.99 -25.48 -21.28
CA ARG A 96 -12.19 -25.08 -22.02
C ARG A 96 -13.39 -24.73 -21.13
N LEU A 97 -13.52 -25.40 -19.99
CA LEU A 97 -14.66 -25.20 -19.07
C LEU A 97 -14.46 -24.00 -18.14
N LEU A 98 -13.23 -23.77 -17.66
CA LEU A 98 -12.98 -22.83 -16.57
C LEU A 98 -12.38 -21.50 -17.03
N ASP A 99 -11.72 -21.45 -18.20
CA ASP A 99 -10.99 -20.26 -18.64
C ASP A 99 -11.88 -19.01 -18.71
N SER A 100 -13.07 -19.12 -19.32
CA SER A 100 -14.01 -18.00 -19.41
C SER A 100 -14.47 -17.49 -18.04
N SER A 101 -14.82 -18.40 -17.12
CA SER A 101 -15.25 -18.03 -15.77
C SER A 101 -14.13 -17.39 -14.97
N VAL A 102 -12.90 -17.92 -15.07
CA VAL A 102 -11.71 -17.36 -14.40
C VAL A 102 -11.39 -15.97 -14.93
N GLN A 103 -11.43 -15.77 -16.26
CA GLN A 103 -11.21 -14.46 -16.87
C GLN A 103 -12.28 -13.45 -16.47
N MET A 104 -13.55 -13.86 -16.37
CA MET A 104 -14.64 -13.01 -15.91
C MET A 104 -14.39 -12.51 -14.48
N ILE A 105 -14.04 -13.41 -13.55
CA ILE A 105 -13.74 -13.06 -12.16
C ILE A 105 -12.54 -12.08 -12.08
N ARG A 106 -11.48 -12.34 -12.86
CA ARG A 106 -10.29 -11.48 -12.88
C ARG A 106 -10.58 -10.05 -13.32
N ASN A 107 -11.60 -9.86 -14.16
CA ASN A 107 -11.96 -8.55 -14.69
C ASN A 107 -12.92 -7.76 -13.76
N VAL A 108 -13.40 -8.36 -12.67
CA VAL A 108 -14.25 -7.65 -11.71
C VAL A 108 -13.41 -6.63 -10.93
N PRO A 109 -13.76 -5.33 -10.96
CA PRO A 109 -13.02 -4.33 -10.23
C PRO A 109 -13.21 -4.52 -8.72
N HIS A 110 -12.13 -4.45 -7.95
CA HIS A 110 -12.19 -4.61 -6.49
C HIS A 110 -13.15 -3.62 -5.81
N LEU A 111 -13.31 -2.41 -6.37
CA LEU A 111 -14.25 -1.39 -5.86
C LEU A 111 -15.72 -1.86 -5.91
N ALA A 112 -16.10 -2.72 -6.87
CA ALA A 112 -17.46 -3.25 -6.96
C ALA A 112 -17.76 -4.32 -5.91
N LEU A 113 -16.73 -4.85 -5.24
CA LEU A 113 -16.86 -5.91 -4.23
C LEU A 113 -17.03 -5.36 -2.80
N ILE A 114 -16.79 -4.06 -2.58
CA ILE A 114 -16.89 -3.41 -1.26
C ILE A 114 -18.25 -3.61 -0.56
N PRO A 115 -19.42 -3.54 -1.22
CA PRO A 115 -20.71 -3.68 -0.50
C PRO A 115 -21.09 -5.14 -0.15
N LEU A 116 -20.30 -6.14 -0.55
CA LEU A 116 -20.58 -7.56 -0.31
C LEU A 116 -19.97 -8.10 1.00
N VAL A 117 -19.19 -7.28 1.72
CA VAL A 117 -18.52 -7.64 2.98
C VAL A 117 -19.17 -7.01 4.20
#